data_AF-A0AAD0QBG4-F1
#
_entry.id   AF-A0AAD0QBG4-F1
#
_cell.length_a   1.000
_cell.length_b   1.000
_cell.length_c   1.000
_cell.angle_alpha   90.00
_cell.angle_beta   90.00
_cell.angle_gamma   90.00
#
_symmetry.space_group_name_H-M   'P 1'
#
loop_
_entity.id
_entity.type
_entity.pdbx_description
1 polymer ?
#
loop_
_entity_poly.entity_id
_entity_poly.type
_entity_poly.pdbx_seq_one_letter_code
_entity_poly.pdbx_strand_id
1 'polypeptide(L)'
;MATRSDWALELQLNTVKDQATSPATESAIESALTHIGGSGSRNRRGGKQLVSLLEQARSIAAQAEEWQVVRLLQDSLDYVEGRILKPEFEERYRLFQDGQQRDDILRDYMSMILWAGSRFVTGKAKEFLEDHPGSSAGDLLDHMSSLGQDALFPEAPADRPGRYTIPRGRAETALWIERVIRWERVDVDDAAVEAHRIAASPEALALLAADSEGQMVFRAAELQRRAAGLDRLRAVAEDRNATEHDLQAALEGQHWIFGGRFLGESAQRRLVPGDEIDIPLIRGDGSLHVVELKRAMSLRNPLVKRHRGAWVPAADVHDAVGQAINYLVGLDENRQKIQRELGIETRRASAVVLIGHPAVQPDVPEQDINEALRTFNSHMSRVEVLTYKELIDNAERSLGSPEAGSSDISSHAGGGDRRPSTDRRVLLMGLDRRET
;
A
#
# COMPACT_ATOMS: atom_id res chain seq x y z
N MET A 1 5.07 9.14 -36.46
CA MET A 1 5.88 9.24 -35.24
C MET A 1 7.32 8.95 -35.61
N ALA A 2 8.27 9.76 -35.13
CA ALA A 2 9.69 9.50 -35.32
C ALA A 2 10.09 8.39 -34.33
N THR A 3 10.39 7.21 -34.83
CA THR A 3 10.86 6.07 -34.04
C THR A 3 12.36 6.22 -33.77
N ARG A 4 12.80 5.91 -32.55
CA ARG A 4 14.23 5.88 -32.24
C ARG A 4 14.84 4.60 -32.79
N SER A 5 15.85 4.76 -33.65
CA SER A 5 16.69 3.67 -34.15
C SER A 5 18.13 4.19 -34.07
N ASP A 6 18.83 3.80 -33.02
CA ASP A 6 20.17 4.28 -32.71
C ASP A 6 21.06 3.12 -32.22
N TRP A 7 22.30 3.44 -31.89
CA TRP A 7 23.29 2.43 -31.50
C TRP A 7 22.95 1.72 -30.19
N ALA A 8 22.28 2.40 -29.26
CA ALA A 8 21.89 1.81 -27.99
C ALA A 8 20.87 0.68 -28.22
N LEU A 9 19.88 0.92 -29.09
CA LEU A 9 18.92 -0.12 -29.49
C LEU A 9 19.62 -1.32 -30.16
N GLU A 10 20.53 -1.07 -31.09
CA GLU A 10 21.27 -2.13 -31.78
C GLU A 10 22.07 -2.98 -30.78
N LEU A 11 22.75 -2.36 -29.83
CA LEU A 11 23.57 -3.07 -28.85
C LEU A 11 22.71 -3.91 -27.91
N GLN A 12 21.59 -3.35 -27.43
CA GLN A 12 20.64 -4.08 -26.61
C GLN A 12 20.07 -5.27 -27.37
N LEU A 13 19.65 -5.12 -28.62
CA LEU A 13 19.10 -6.21 -29.44
C LEU A 13 20.11 -7.33 -29.71
N ASN A 14 21.40 -7.02 -29.86
CA ASN A 14 22.45 -8.05 -29.91
C ASN A 14 22.51 -8.84 -28.60
N THR A 15 22.45 -8.16 -27.45
CA THR A 15 22.40 -8.82 -26.13
C THR A 15 21.12 -9.64 -25.92
N VAL A 16 19.98 -9.20 -26.47
CA VAL A 16 18.73 -9.98 -26.44
C VAL A 16 18.84 -11.23 -27.32
N LYS A 17 19.44 -11.09 -28.51
CA LYS A 17 19.68 -12.21 -29.42
C LYS A 17 20.52 -13.31 -28.77
N ASP A 18 21.59 -12.94 -28.06
CA ASP A 18 22.46 -13.88 -27.34
C ASP A 18 21.73 -14.64 -26.20
N GLN A 19 20.60 -14.12 -25.72
CA GLN A 19 19.76 -14.74 -24.69
C GLN A 19 18.63 -15.61 -25.27
N ALA A 20 18.38 -15.54 -26.58
CA ALA A 20 17.36 -16.34 -27.23
C ALA A 20 17.80 -17.82 -27.32
N THR A 21 16.92 -18.74 -26.94
CA THR A 21 17.21 -20.19 -26.97
C THR A 21 16.56 -20.88 -28.17
N SER A 22 15.47 -20.32 -28.71
CA SER A 22 14.81 -20.78 -29.93
C SER A 22 15.44 -20.17 -31.18
N PRO A 23 15.80 -21.00 -32.18
CA PRO A 23 16.27 -20.52 -33.48
C PRO A 23 15.26 -19.60 -34.20
N ALA A 24 13.96 -19.78 -33.92
CA ALA A 24 12.91 -18.94 -34.49
C ALA A 24 12.93 -17.53 -33.88
N THR A 25 13.12 -17.44 -32.56
CA THR A 25 13.26 -16.16 -31.85
C THR A 25 14.52 -15.43 -32.30
N GLU A 26 15.65 -16.14 -32.36
CA GLU A 26 16.92 -15.59 -32.83
C GLU A 26 16.80 -15.02 -34.26
N SER A 27 16.19 -15.76 -35.18
CA SER A 27 15.97 -15.32 -36.56
C SER A 27 15.06 -14.09 -36.67
N ALA A 28 14.06 -13.98 -35.79
CA ALA A 28 13.18 -12.82 -35.75
C ALA A 28 13.91 -11.56 -35.24
N ILE A 29 14.76 -11.70 -34.22
CA ILE A 29 15.61 -10.60 -33.73
C ILE A 29 16.63 -10.18 -34.79
N GLU A 30 17.24 -11.16 -35.49
CA GLU A 30 18.17 -10.91 -36.61
C GLU A 30 17.50 -10.11 -37.74
N SER A 31 16.21 -10.34 -37.98
CA SER A 31 15.45 -9.58 -38.97
C SER A 31 15.29 -8.11 -38.57
N ALA A 32 15.11 -7.81 -37.28
CA ALA A 32 15.10 -6.45 -36.76
C ALA A 32 16.50 -5.79 -36.84
N LEU A 33 17.56 -6.52 -36.47
CA LEU A 33 18.95 -6.05 -36.59
C LEU A 33 19.33 -5.76 -38.05
N THR A 34 18.96 -6.65 -38.97
CA THR A 34 19.15 -6.48 -40.42
C THR A 34 18.41 -5.25 -40.93
N HIS A 35 17.19 -4.99 -40.43
CA HIS A 35 16.46 -3.80 -40.78
C HIS A 35 17.18 -2.53 -40.31
N ILE A 36 17.68 -2.50 -39.07
CA ILE A 36 18.46 -1.39 -38.49
C ILE A 36 19.73 -1.12 -39.30
N GLY A 37 20.48 -2.17 -39.67
CA GLY A 37 21.78 -2.10 -40.36
C GLY A 37 21.76 -2.12 -41.89
N GLY A 38 20.61 -2.38 -42.53
CA GLY A 38 20.48 -2.70 -43.96
C GLY A 38 20.74 -1.57 -44.97
N SER A 39 21.34 -0.46 -44.58
CA SER A 39 21.97 0.48 -45.52
C SER A 39 23.31 0.87 -44.99
N GLY A 40 24.35 0.82 -45.83
CA GLY A 40 25.70 1.35 -45.56
C GLY A 40 25.77 2.87 -45.38
N SER A 41 24.77 3.45 -44.71
CA SER A 41 24.63 4.83 -44.27
C SER A 41 24.86 4.86 -42.76
N ARG A 42 25.48 5.95 -42.25
CA ARG A 42 25.62 6.19 -40.81
C ARG A 42 24.28 6.30 -40.05
N ASN A 43 23.16 6.36 -40.77
CA ASN A 43 21.83 6.49 -40.19
C ASN A 43 21.13 5.12 -40.13
N ARG A 44 20.90 4.66 -38.89
CA ARG A 44 20.13 3.44 -38.60
C ARG A 44 18.67 3.61 -39.02
N ARG A 45 18.13 2.60 -39.69
CA ARG A 45 16.75 2.65 -40.21
C ARG A 45 15.78 2.35 -39.07
N GLY A 46 14.77 3.21 -38.95
CA GLY A 46 13.64 3.02 -38.05
C GLY A 46 12.33 2.99 -38.83
N GLY A 47 11.24 3.28 -38.13
CA GLY A 47 9.91 3.48 -38.66
C GLY A 47 8.96 2.37 -38.23
N LYS A 48 7.76 2.38 -38.81
CA LYS A 48 6.73 1.36 -38.54
C LYS A 48 7.23 -0.06 -38.83
N GLN A 49 8.14 -0.21 -39.79
CA GLN A 49 8.72 -1.51 -40.12
C GLN A 49 9.59 -2.06 -38.99
N LEU A 50 10.41 -1.22 -38.33
CA LEU A 50 11.18 -1.63 -37.16
C LEU A 50 10.27 -2.07 -36.00
N VAL A 51 9.23 -1.27 -35.72
CA VAL A 51 8.24 -1.60 -34.68
C VAL A 51 7.58 -2.95 -34.99
N SER A 52 7.12 -3.16 -36.23
CA SER A 52 6.47 -4.41 -36.62
C SER A 52 7.41 -5.63 -36.53
N LEU A 53 8.70 -5.48 -36.85
CA LEU A 53 9.68 -6.55 -36.70
C LEU A 53 9.93 -6.90 -35.23
N LEU A 54 9.98 -5.91 -34.35
CA LEU A 54 10.13 -6.12 -32.92
C LEU A 54 8.88 -6.74 -32.28
N GLU A 55 7.68 -6.34 -32.71
CA GLU A 55 6.42 -6.96 -32.29
C GLU A 55 6.35 -8.44 -32.71
N GLN A 56 6.80 -8.74 -33.94
CA GLN A 56 6.88 -10.12 -34.44
C GLN A 56 7.89 -10.94 -33.63
N ALA A 57 9.09 -10.41 -33.39
CA ALA A 57 10.10 -11.08 -32.55
C ALA A 57 9.58 -11.36 -31.14
N ARG A 58 8.89 -10.39 -30.52
CA ARG A 58 8.27 -10.55 -29.19
C ARG A 58 7.19 -11.64 -29.20
N SER A 59 6.35 -11.68 -30.24
CA SER A 59 5.31 -12.71 -30.39
C SER A 59 5.90 -14.10 -30.57
N ILE A 60 7.00 -14.23 -31.33
CA ILE A 60 7.68 -15.51 -31.54
C ILE A 60 8.36 -15.99 -30.24
N ALA A 61 9.01 -15.08 -29.50
CA ALA A 61 9.58 -15.38 -28.19
C ALA A 61 8.52 -15.87 -27.19
N ALA A 62 7.32 -15.26 -27.20
CA ALA A 62 6.22 -15.67 -26.34
C ALA A 62 5.69 -17.07 -26.69
N GLN A 63 5.60 -17.41 -27.98
CA GLN A 63 5.22 -18.76 -28.43
C GLN A 63 6.27 -19.82 -28.06
N ALA A 64 7.53 -19.42 -27.96
CA ALA A 64 8.64 -20.26 -27.52
C ALA A 64 8.81 -20.31 -25.98
N GLU A 65 7.92 -19.64 -25.22
CA GLU A 65 7.98 -19.52 -23.76
C GLU A 65 9.28 -18.85 -23.22
N GLU A 66 9.94 -18.02 -24.02
CA GLU A 66 11.14 -17.26 -23.65
C GLU A 66 10.79 -15.94 -22.95
N TRP A 67 10.17 -16.02 -21.77
CA TRP A 67 9.61 -14.84 -21.09
C TRP A 67 10.63 -13.73 -20.80
N GLN A 68 11.89 -14.08 -20.53
CA GLN A 68 12.96 -13.09 -20.36
C GLN A 68 13.22 -12.31 -21.66
N VAL A 69 13.22 -12.99 -22.81
CA VAL A 69 13.40 -12.36 -24.12
C VAL A 69 12.18 -11.53 -24.50
N VAL A 70 10.96 -12.00 -24.18
CA VAL A 70 9.71 -11.23 -24.34
C VAL A 70 9.81 -9.89 -23.62
N ARG A 71 10.23 -9.89 -22.36
CA ARG A 71 10.40 -8.67 -21.55
C ARG A 71 11.45 -7.74 -22.17
N LEU A 72 12.60 -8.26 -22.57
CA LEU A 72 13.66 -7.45 -23.17
C LEU A 72 13.25 -6.83 -24.52
N LEU A 73 12.48 -7.55 -25.34
CA LEU A 73 11.93 -7.03 -26.59
C LEU A 73 10.81 -6.00 -26.37
N GLN A 74 10.06 -6.12 -25.27
CA GLN A 74 9.10 -5.09 -24.86
C GLN A 74 9.81 -3.79 -24.50
N ASP A 75 10.91 -3.86 -23.74
CA ASP A 75 11.72 -2.68 -23.41
C ASP A 75 12.32 -2.03 -24.68
N SER A 76 12.73 -2.83 -25.68
CA SER A 76 13.17 -2.31 -26.99
C SER A 76 12.05 -1.57 -27.72
N LEU A 77 10.81 -2.09 -27.69
CA LEU A 77 9.64 -1.45 -28.29
C LEU A 77 9.31 -0.12 -27.60
N ASP A 78 9.26 -0.12 -26.27
CA ASP A 78 9.00 1.09 -25.48
C ASP A 78 10.09 2.16 -25.70
N TYR A 79 11.35 1.74 -25.89
CA TYR A 79 12.44 2.65 -26.26
C TYR A 79 12.28 3.22 -27.67
N VAL A 80 11.96 2.39 -28.66
CA VAL A 80 11.75 2.80 -30.07
C VAL A 80 10.61 3.81 -30.19
N GLU A 81 9.55 3.64 -29.39
CA GLU A 81 8.40 4.52 -29.33
C GLU A 81 8.60 5.77 -28.46
N GLY A 82 9.74 5.85 -27.75
CA GLY A 82 10.13 7.00 -26.95
C GLY A 82 9.54 7.03 -25.54
N ARG A 83 8.96 5.92 -25.06
CA ARG A 83 8.43 5.77 -23.70
C ARG A 83 9.53 5.58 -22.65
N ILE A 84 10.70 5.06 -23.05
CA ILE A 84 11.92 5.01 -22.23
C ILE A 84 12.91 6.08 -22.71
N LEU A 85 13.50 6.85 -21.80
CA LEU A 85 14.53 7.84 -22.15
C LEU A 85 15.88 7.17 -22.41
N LYS A 86 16.68 7.76 -23.30
CA LYS A 86 17.98 7.21 -23.69
C LYS A 86 18.97 7.01 -22.52
N PRO A 87 19.17 7.96 -21.61
CA PRO A 87 20.08 7.76 -20.47
C PRO A 87 19.65 6.58 -19.60
N GLU A 88 18.34 6.48 -19.33
CA GLU A 88 17.76 5.39 -18.55
C GLU A 88 17.91 4.04 -19.26
N PHE A 89 17.69 3.99 -20.58
CA PHE A 89 17.88 2.79 -21.39
C PHE A 89 19.34 2.32 -21.41
N GLU A 90 20.29 3.24 -21.55
CA GLU A 90 21.72 2.95 -21.56
C GLU A 90 22.21 2.45 -20.20
N GLU A 91 21.73 3.05 -19.11
CA GLU A 91 22.06 2.68 -17.74
C GLU A 91 21.46 1.33 -17.35
N ARG A 92 20.17 1.12 -17.64
CA ARG A 92 19.41 -0.09 -17.28
C ARG A 92 20.06 -1.37 -17.80
N TYR A 93 20.64 -1.34 -19.00
CA TYR A 93 21.31 -2.50 -19.60
C TYR A 93 22.83 -2.42 -19.57
N ARG A 94 23.42 -1.39 -18.93
CA ARG A 94 24.87 -1.15 -18.89
C ARG A 94 25.50 -1.30 -20.28
N LEU A 95 24.87 -0.67 -21.26
CA LEU A 95 25.21 -0.84 -22.67
C LEU A 95 26.66 -0.44 -22.98
N PHE A 96 27.25 0.43 -22.17
CA PHE A 96 28.66 0.81 -22.29
C PHE A 96 29.45 0.33 -21.07
N GLN A 97 30.60 -0.31 -21.32
CA GLN A 97 31.51 -0.83 -20.28
C GLN A 97 32.25 0.27 -19.50
N ASP A 98 31.92 1.55 -19.72
CA ASP A 98 32.59 2.71 -19.13
C ASP A 98 31.90 3.25 -17.86
N GLY A 99 30.93 2.53 -17.29
CA GLY A 99 30.10 3.02 -16.18
C GLY A 99 30.92 3.57 -15.01
N GLN A 100 31.97 2.86 -14.60
CA GLN A 100 32.81 3.26 -13.46
C GLN A 100 33.69 4.49 -13.78
N GLN A 101 34.22 4.58 -15.00
CA GLN A 101 35.02 5.75 -15.44
C GLN A 101 34.17 6.98 -15.66
N ARG A 102 32.94 6.83 -16.18
CA ARG A 102 31.98 7.94 -16.31
C ARG A 102 31.52 8.45 -14.96
N ASP A 103 31.24 7.57 -14.01
CA ASP A 103 30.86 7.95 -12.64
C ASP A 103 31.99 8.70 -11.94
N ASP A 104 33.25 8.27 -12.09
CA ASP A 104 34.41 8.97 -11.54
C ASP A 104 34.60 10.36 -12.16
N ILE A 105 34.48 10.49 -13.50
CA ILE A 105 34.61 11.77 -14.20
C ILE A 105 33.47 12.73 -13.82
N LEU A 106 32.24 12.24 -13.72
CA LEU A 106 31.07 13.05 -13.31
C LEU A 106 31.18 13.47 -11.84
N ARG A 107 31.65 12.57 -10.96
CA ARG A 107 31.92 12.89 -9.55
C ARG A 107 33.01 13.94 -9.42
N ASP A 108 34.11 13.81 -10.15
CA ASP A 108 35.23 14.75 -10.09
C ASP A 108 34.84 16.12 -10.67
N TYR A 109 34.04 16.14 -11.74
CA TYR A 109 33.46 17.36 -12.31
C TYR A 109 32.48 18.05 -11.35
N MET A 110 31.57 17.30 -10.72
CA MET A 110 30.66 17.80 -9.69
C MET A 110 31.42 18.36 -8.48
N SER A 111 32.46 17.65 -8.04
CA SER A 111 33.31 18.08 -6.92
C SER A 111 34.05 19.38 -7.23
N MET A 112 34.53 19.55 -8.47
CA MET A 112 35.17 20.78 -8.93
C MET A 112 34.18 21.97 -8.96
N ILE A 113 32.96 21.76 -9.46
CA ILE A 113 31.92 22.80 -9.50
C ILE A 113 31.53 23.24 -8.09
N LEU A 114 31.29 22.27 -7.20
CA LEU A 114 30.93 22.55 -5.80
C LEU A 114 32.06 23.31 -5.08
N TRP A 115 33.31 22.91 -5.31
CA TRP A 115 34.48 23.60 -4.76
C TRP A 115 34.60 25.05 -5.29
N ALA A 116 34.46 25.24 -6.61
CA ALA A 116 34.56 26.55 -7.24
C ALA A 116 33.42 27.49 -6.80
N GLY A 117 32.18 26.98 -6.74
CA GLY A 117 31.02 27.73 -6.25
C GLY A 117 31.17 28.12 -4.78
N SER A 118 31.61 27.18 -3.93
CA SER A 118 31.86 27.46 -2.50
C SER A 118 32.93 28.54 -2.31
N ARG A 119 34.02 28.50 -3.09
CA ARG A 119 35.09 29.49 -3.04
C ARG A 119 34.62 30.87 -3.52
N PHE A 120 33.80 30.91 -4.56
CA PHE A 120 33.21 32.15 -5.08
C PHE A 120 32.30 32.82 -4.04
N VAL A 121 31.36 32.05 -3.47
CA VAL A 121 30.42 32.54 -2.45
C VAL A 121 31.17 33.01 -1.20
N THR A 122 32.15 32.22 -0.73
CA THR A 122 32.95 32.61 0.45
C THR A 122 33.79 33.86 0.19
N GLY A 123 34.31 34.04 -1.03
CA GLY A 123 35.03 35.25 -1.42
C GLY A 123 34.14 36.49 -1.41
N LYS A 124 32.94 36.39 -1.97
CA LYS A 124 31.97 37.49 -2.00
C LYS A 124 31.38 37.82 -0.64
N ALA A 125 31.17 36.81 0.20
CA ALA A 125 30.76 37.03 1.60
C ALA A 125 31.81 37.82 2.39
N LYS A 126 33.10 37.54 2.18
CA LYS A 126 34.19 38.29 2.84
C LYS A 126 34.26 39.73 2.37
N GLU A 127 34.22 39.96 1.07
CA GLU A 127 34.24 41.31 0.46
C GLU A 127 33.07 42.16 1.00
N PHE A 128 31.86 41.59 1.05
CA PHE A 128 30.69 42.28 1.59
C PHE A 128 30.83 42.67 3.06
N LEU A 129 31.34 41.76 3.90
CA LEU A 129 31.52 42.02 5.35
C LEU A 129 32.65 43.02 5.63
N GLU A 130 33.68 43.06 4.79
CA GLU A 130 34.77 44.05 4.85
C GLU A 130 34.26 45.46 4.48
N ASP A 131 33.42 45.56 3.45
CA ASP A 131 32.85 46.83 2.99
C ASP A 131 31.71 47.35 3.90
N HIS A 132 31.04 46.46 4.64
CA HIS A 132 29.90 46.79 5.50
C HIS A 132 30.09 46.28 6.94
N PRO A 133 31.08 46.81 7.69
CA PRO A 133 31.37 46.38 9.05
C PRO A 133 30.20 46.73 9.98
N GLY A 134 29.48 45.72 10.43
CA GLY A 134 28.27 45.85 11.26
C GLY A 134 27.00 45.23 10.67
N SER A 135 27.08 44.72 9.44
CA SER A 135 25.98 43.97 8.82
C SER A 135 25.59 42.73 9.62
N SER A 136 24.29 42.48 9.71
CA SER A 136 23.76 41.29 10.38
C SER A 136 23.92 40.04 9.50
N ALA A 137 23.75 38.86 10.10
CA ALA A 137 23.70 37.62 9.34
C ALA A 137 22.58 37.60 8.28
N GLY A 138 21.47 38.31 8.54
CA GLY A 138 20.37 38.48 7.59
C GLY A 138 20.80 39.27 6.35
N ASP A 139 21.49 40.40 6.55
CA ASP A 139 21.95 41.25 5.44
C ASP A 139 22.96 40.51 4.53
N LEU A 140 23.81 39.69 5.13
CA LEU A 140 24.73 38.82 4.38
C LEU A 140 23.96 37.76 3.56
N LEU A 141 22.95 37.12 4.16
CA LEU A 141 22.15 36.10 3.46
C LEU A 141 21.33 36.70 2.31
N ASP A 142 20.78 37.90 2.50
CA ASP A 142 20.07 38.62 1.45
C ASP A 142 21.02 39.02 0.30
N HIS A 143 22.23 39.45 0.62
CA HIS A 143 23.26 39.73 -0.38
C HIS A 143 23.72 38.47 -1.13
N MET A 144 23.92 37.34 -0.43
CA MET A 144 24.27 36.08 -1.09
C MET A 144 23.12 35.58 -1.99
N SER A 145 21.88 35.80 -1.58
CA SER A 145 20.70 35.43 -2.36
C SER A 145 20.58 36.26 -3.64
N SER A 146 20.90 37.55 -3.60
CA SER A 146 20.89 38.40 -4.80
C SER A 146 22.00 38.01 -5.79
N LEU A 147 23.20 37.67 -5.31
CA LEU A 147 24.27 37.13 -6.16
C LEU A 147 23.89 35.83 -6.85
N GLY A 148 23.11 34.97 -6.18
CA GLY A 148 22.59 33.72 -6.76
C GLY A 148 21.57 33.94 -7.87
N GLN A 149 20.76 35.01 -7.78
CA GLN A 149 19.79 35.39 -8.82
C GLN A 149 20.48 35.93 -10.07
N ASP A 150 21.59 36.65 -9.91
CA ASP A 150 22.39 37.19 -11.02
C ASP A 150 23.19 36.09 -11.77
N ALA A 151 23.51 34.98 -11.11
CA ALA A 151 24.28 33.87 -11.69
C ALA A 151 23.53 33.03 -12.74
N LEU A 152 22.23 33.26 -12.93
CA LEU A 152 21.37 32.49 -13.85
C LEU A 152 21.55 32.85 -15.34
N PHE A 153 22.21 33.97 -15.67
CA PHE A 153 22.25 34.47 -17.05
C PHE A 153 23.63 34.99 -17.53
N PRO A 154 24.71 34.19 -17.44
CA PRO A 154 25.97 34.56 -18.05
C PRO A 154 25.89 34.45 -19.59
N GLU A 155 25.98 35.57 -20.30
CA GLU A 155 26.25 35.57 -21.75
C GLU A 155 27.74 35.71 -22.00
N ALA A 156 28.30 34.92 -22.92
CA ALA A 156 29.67 35.08 -23.40
C ALA A 156 29.69 36.00 -24.64
N PRO A 157 30.17 37.24 -24.53
CA PRO A 157 30.21 38.15 -25.67
C PRO A 157 31.17 37.64 -26.74
N ALA A 158 30.72 37.63 -28.00
CA ALA A 158 31.51 37.13 -29.13
C ALA A 158 32.82 37.92 -29.35
N ASP A 159 32.92 39.16 -28.87
CA ASP A 159 34.11 40.01 -28.97
C ASP A 159 35.16 39.71 -27.88
N ARG A 160 34.81 38.96 -26.82
CA ARG A 160 35.70 38.67 -25.67
C ARG A 160 35.52 37.23 -25.15
N PRO A 161 36.08 36.24 -25.86
CA PRO A 161 36.00 34.84 -25.44
C PRO A 161 36.54 34.64 -24.02
N GLY A 162 35.75 34.02 -23.14
CA GLY A 162 36.13 33.72 -21.75
C GLY A 162 35.68 34.73 -20.69
N ARG A 163 34.91 35.77 -21.05
CA ARG A 163 34.23 36.66 -20.09
C ARG A 163 32.72 36.53 -20.21
N TYR A 164 32.01 36.71 -19.10
CA TYR A 164 30.54 36.68 -19.06
C TYR A 164 29.99 38.04 -18.59
N THR A 165 28.90 38.51 -19.20
CA THR A 165 28.24 39.78 -18.84
C THR A 165 26.73 39.62 -18.66
N ILE A 166 26.14 40.43 -17.79
CA ILE A 166 24.69 40.45 -17.52
C ILE A 166 24.10 41.79 -18.02
N PRO A 167 23.32 41.82 -19.12
CA PRO A 167 22.77 43.07 -19.65
C PRO A 167 21.48 43.51 -18.94
N ARG A 168 21.46 44.78 -18.50
CA ARG A 168 20.43 45.40 -17.62
C ARG A 168 18.99 45.46 -18.18
N GLY A 169 18.80 45.35 -19.50
CA GLY A 169 17.50 45.57 -20.16
C GLY A 169 16.54 44.36 -20.19
N ARG A 170 17.02 43.13 -19.96
CA ARG A 170 16.16 41.93 -19.89
C ARG A 170 15.80 41.51 -18.46
N ALA A 171 16.42 42.13 -17.46
CA ALA A 171 16.05 41.97 -16.05
C ALA A 171 14.61 42.46 -15.79
N GLU A 172 14.11 43.44 -16.54
CA GLU A 172 12.72 43.92 -16.43
C GLU A 172 11.70 42.92 -17.00
N THR A 173 12.03 42.23 -18.09
CA THR A 173 11.20 41.15 -18.63
C THR A 173 11.22 39.91 -17.73
N ALA A 174 12.38 39.61 -17.11
CA ALA A 174 12.51 38.56 -16.12
C ALA A 174 11.75 38.89 -14.82
N LEU A 175 11.77 40.14 -14.35
CA LEU A 175 10.94 40.63 -13.23
C LEU A 175 9.46 40.58 -13.56
N TRP A 176 9.06 40.80 -14.81
CA TRP A 176 7.66 40.65 -15.22
C TRP A 176 7.21 39.18 -15.22
N ILE A 177 8.04 38.26 -15.73
CA ILE A 177 7.77 36.81 -15.70
C ILE A 177 7.79 36.28 -14.26
N GLU A 178 8.75 36.70 -13.44
CA GLU A 178 8.82 36.39 -12.01
C GLU A 178 7.57 36.89 -11.29
N ARG A 179 7.10 38.11 -11.57
CA ARG A 179 5.89 38.65 -10.96
C ARG A 179 4.60 37.96 -11.44
N VAL A 180 4.58 37.39 -12.65
CA VAL A 180 3.48 36.55 -13.16
C VAL A 180 3.46 35.17 -12.49
N ILE A 181 4.64 34.60 -12.20
CA ILE A 181 4.79 33.31 -11.50
C ILE A 181 4.57 33.47 -9.98
N ARG A 182 5.00 34.58 -9.37
CA ARG A 182 4.95 34.84 -7.92
C ARG A 182 3.61 35.38 -7.41
N TRP A 183 2.73 35.86 -8.30
CA TRP A 183 1.36 36.31 -7.98
C TRP A 183 0.27 35.35 -8.50
N GLU A 184 0.51 34.03 -8.42
CA GLU A 184 -0.50 32.97 -8.64
C GLU A 184 -1.26 33.05 -9.98
N ARG A 185 -0.59 33.37 -11.10
CA ARG A 185 -1.21 33.31 -12.44
C ARG A 185 -0.76 32.13 -13.30
N VAL A 186 0.12 31.29 -12.76
CA VAL A 186 0.52 30.00 -13.34
C VAL A 186 0.72 29.02 -12.19
N ASP A 187 -0.19 28.06 -12.05
CA ASP A 187 0.00 26.92 -11.16
C ASP A 187 0.96 25.94 -11.83
N VAL A 188 2.14 25.77 -11.23
CA VAL A 188 3.01 24.63 -11.51
C VAL A 188 2.82 23.68 -10.33
N ASP A 189 1.90 22.73 -10.49
CA ASP A 189 1.74 21.64 -9.53
C ASP A 189 3.10 20.91 -9.40
N ASP A 190 3.55 20.71 -8.16
CA ASP A 190 4.77 19.98 -7.81
C ASP A 190 4.79 18.64 -8.59
N ALA A 191 5.84 18.39 -9.38
CA ALA A 191 5.88 17.26 -10.31
C ALA A 191 5.69 15.90 -9.60
N ALA A 192 6.05 15.79 -8.33
CA ALA A 192 5.77 14.61 -7.51
C ALA A 192 4.28 14.51 -7.13
N VAL A 193 3.66 15.65 -6.80
CA VAL A 193 2.21 15.75 -6.54
C VAL A 193 1.42 15.49 -7.83
N GLU A 194 1.88 15.97 -8.97
CA GLU A 194 1.24 15.75 -10.27
C GLU A 194 1.40 14.31 -10.73
N ALA A 195 2.58 13.70 -10.56
CA ALA A 195 2.79 12.29 -10.83
C ALA A 195 1.92 11.41 -9.90
N HIS A 196 1.82 11.77 -8.63
CA HIS A 196 0.92 11.09 -7.70
C HIS A 196 -0.55 11.28 -8.09
N ARG A 197 -0.95 12.49 -8.51
CA ARG A 197 -2.30 12.80 -8.98
C ARG A 197 -2.67 12.00 -10.24
N ILE A 198 -1.74 11.86 -11.17
CA ILE A 198 -1.93 11.05 -12.38
C ILE A 198 -2.00 9.56 -12.03
N ALA A 199 -1.12 9.06 -11.17
CA ALA A 199 -1.14 7.66 -10.74
C ALA A 199 -2.37 7.30 -9.89
N ALA A 200 -2.87 8.25 -9.10
CA ALA A 200 -4.10 8.14 -8.32
C ALA A 200 -5.34 8.63 -9.09
N SER A 201 -5.20 8.97 -10.38
CA SER A 201 -6.34 9.41 -11.18
C SER A 201 -7.37 8.29 -11.31
N PRO A 202 -8.67 8.63 -11.37
CA PRO A 202 -9.72 7.63 -11.61
C PRO A 202 -9.45 6.75 -12.83
N GLU A 203 -8.86 7.32 -13.88
CA GLU A 203 -8.51 6.63 -15.11
C GLU A 203 -7.35 5.62 -14.90
N ALA A 204 -6.29 6.02 -14.19
CA ALA A 204 -5.18 5.12 -13.86
C ALA A 204 -5.63 3.99 -12.91
N LEU A 205 -6.46 4.31 -11.92
CA LEU A 205 -7.06 3.32 -11.03
C LEU A 205 -8.01 2.36 -11.78
N ALA A 206 -8.79 2.86 -12.74
CA ALA A 206 -9.65 2.03 -13.57
C ALA A 206 -8.85 1.09 -14.48
N LEU A 207 -7.73 1.55 -15.04
CA LEU A 207 -6.81 0.70 -15.81
C LEU A 207 -6.21 -0.41 -14.95
N LEU A 208 -5.73 -0.08 -13.75
CA LEU A 208 -5.23 -1.08 -12.80
C LEU A 208 -6.34 -2.05 -12.33
N ALA A 209 -7.58 -1.57 -12.18
CA ALA A 209 -8.69 -2.41 -11.75
C ALA A 209 -9.18 -3.35 -12.86
N ALA A 210 -8.99 -2.98 -14.14
CA ALA A 210 -9.30 -3.82 -15.29
C ALA A 210 -8.23 -4.89 -15.56
N ASP A 211 -7.01 -4.68 -15.06
CA ASP A 211 -5.88 -5.59 -15.22
C ASP A 211 -5.80 -6.62 -14.07
N SER A 212 -5.43 -7.88 -14.38
CA SER A 212 -5.36 -8.94 -13.38
C SER A 212 -4.25 -8.73 -12.35
N GLU A 213 -3.11 -8.14 -12.75
CA GLU A 213 -2.00 -7.83 -11.84
C GLU A 213 -2.34 -6.62 -10.98
N GLY A 214 -2.94 -5.59 -11.57
CA GLY A 214 -3.46 -4.44 -10.83
C GLY A 214 -4.53 -4.82 -9.80
N GLN A 215 -5.44 -5.76 -10.12
CA GLN A 215 -6.38 -6.34 -9.16
C GLN A 215 -5.67 -7.09 -8.01
N MET A 216 -4.53 -7.75 -8.27
CA MET A 216 -3.73 -8.38 -7.22
C MET A 216 -3.10 -7.32 -6.31
N VAL A 217 -2.57 -6.24 -6.86
CA VAL A 217 -2.01 -5.12 -6.08
C VAL A 217 -3.08 -4.46 -5.21
N PHE A 218 -4.29 -4.20 -5.74
CA PHE A 218 -5.39 -3.66 -4.94
C PHE A 218 -5.81 -4.60 -3.81
N ARG A 219 -5.89 -5.91 -4.07
CA ARG A 219 -6.19 -6.90 -3.03
C ARG A 219 -5.10 -6.97 -1.97
N ALA A 220 -3.83 -6.90 -2.36
CA ALA A 220 -2.71 -6.88 -1.43
C ALA A 220 -2.73 -5.61 -0.57
N ALA A 221 -2.98 -4.44 -1.18
CA ALA A 221 -3.10 -3.17 -0.47
C ALA A 221 -4.31 -3.14 0.49
N GLU A 222 -5.45 -3.70 0.08
CA GLU A 222 -6.62 -3.91 0.93
C GLU A 222 -6.28 -4.79 2.13
N LEU A 223 -5.67 -5.96 1.88
CA LEU A 223 -5.29 -6.91 2.91
C LEU A 223 -4.31 -6.28 3.91
N GLN A 224 -3.30 -5.56 3.41
CA GLN A 224 -2.34 -4.84 4.25
C GLN A 224 -3.02 -3.78 5.13
N ARG A 225 -3.95 -3.01 4.56
CA ARG A 225 -4.68 -1.99 5.31
C ARG A 225 -5.57 -2.61 6.40
N ARG A 226 -6.24 -3.72 6.08
CA ARG A 226 -7.08 -4.47 7.04
C ARG A 226 -6.24 -5.06 8.16
N ALA A 227 -5.11 -5.68 7.84
CA ALA A 227 -4.17 -6.22 8.82
C ALA A 227 -3.68 -5.11 9.77
N ALA A 228 -3.22 -3.97 9.23
CA ALA A 228 -2.78 -2.84 10.04
C ALA A 228 -3.91 -2.23 10.89
N GLY A 229 -5.15 -2.23 10.41
CA GLY A 229 -6.31 -1.81 11.19
C GLY A 229 -6.59 -2.76 12.36
N LEU A 230 -6.48 -4.07 12.12
CA LEU A 230 -6.69 -5.10 13.12
C LEU A 230 -5.60 -5.08 14.21
N ASP A 231 -4.34 -4.86 13.83
CA ASP A 231 -3.23 -4.69 14.77
C ASP A 231 -3.45 -3.49 15.70
N ARG A 232 -3.93 -2.36 15.14
CA ARG A 232 -4.29 -1.18 15.95
C ARG A 232 -5.43 -1.48 16.90
N LEU A 233 -6.49 -2.12 16.43
CA LEU A 233 -7.62 -2.50 17.29
C LEU A 233 -7.18 -3.41 18.43
N ARG A 234 -6.35 -4.41 18.14
CA ARG A 234 -5.78 -5.31 19.15
C ARG A 234 -5.01 -4.55 20.21
N ALA A 235 -4.10 -3.65 19.80
CA ALA A 235 -3.31 -2.85 20.72
C ALA A 235 -4.19 -2.00 21.67
N VAL A 236 -5.25 -1.38 21.14
CA VAL A 236 -6.17 -0.56 21.95
C VAL A 236 -7.06 -1.43 22.84
N ALA A 237 -7.55 -2.57 22.33
CA ALA A 237 -8.39 -3.49 23.10
C ALA A 237 -7.66 -4.13 24.28
N GLU A 238 -6.34 -4.31 24.18
CA GLU A 238 -5.49 -4.87 25.24
C GLU A 238 -4.96 -3.80 26.22
N ASP A 239 -5.10 -2.51 25.90
CA ASP A 239 -4.71 -1.40 26.77
C ASP A 239 -5.71 -1.19 27.92
N ARG A 240 -5.19 -1.28 29.16
CA ARG A 240 -5.97 -1.07 30.40
C ARG A 240 -6.45 0.37 30.59
N ASN A 241 -5.87 1.33 29.88
CA ASN A 241 -6.27 2.73 29.96
C ASN A 241 -7.19 3.17 28.82
N ALA A 242 -7.38 2.32 27.80
CA ALA A 242 -8.22 2.65 26.67
C ALA A 242 -9.66 2.94 27.10
N THR A 243 -10.20 4.01 26.54
CA THR A 243 -11.58 4.46 26.69
C THR A 243 -12.46 3.90 25.56
N GLU A 244 -13.77 4.03 25.70
CA GLU A 244 -14.73 3.71 24.62
C GLU A 244 -14.46 4.55 23.37
N HIS A 245 -14.02 5.79 23.53
CA HIS A 245 -13.67 6.67 22.41
C HIS A 245 -12.45 6.15 21.63
N ASP A 246 -11.42 5.68 22.34
CA ASP A 246 -10.22 5.11 21.69
C ASP A 246 -10.58 3.84 20.90
N LEU A 247 -11.46 3.00 21.46
CA LEU A 247 -11.96 1.79 20.81
C LEU A 247 -12.83 2.13 19.59
N GLN A 248 -13.65 3.17 19.70
CA GLN A 248 -14.45 3.68 18.58
C GLN A 248 -13.55 4.18 17.44
N ALA A 249 -12.53 4.98 17.75
CA ALA A 249 -11.58 5.50 16.77
C ALA A 249 -10.77 4.37 16.09
N ALA A 250 -10.45 3.30 16.82
CA ALA A 250 -9.79 2.12 16.26
C ALA A 250 -10.69 1.32 15.30
N LEU A 251 -12.01 1.35 15.49
CA LEU A 251 -13.00 0.66 14.68
C LEU A 251 -13.53 1.48 13.49
N GLU A 252 -13.32 2.80 13.50
CA GLU A 252 -13.81 3.71 12.45
C GLU A 252 -13.28 3.31 11.06
N GLY A 253 -14.20 3.12 10.11
CA GLY A 253 -13.89 2.69 8.76
C GLY A 253 -13.50 1.19 8.64
N GLN A 254 -13.54 0.42 9.73
CA GLN A 254 -13.20 -1.01 9.77
C GLN A 254 -14.45 -1.92 9.83
N HIS A 255 -15.59 -1.51 9.25
CA HIS A 255 -16.84 -2.29 9.23
C HIS A 255 -16.70 -3.77 8.82
N TRP A 256 -15.70 -4.11 8.00
CA TRP A 256 -15.40 -5.49 7.59
C TRP A 256 -15.06 -6.42 8.77
N ILE A 257 -14.56 -5.88 9.90
CA ILE A 257 -14.22 -6.63 11.13
C ILE A 257 -15.45 -7.33 11.72
N PHE A 258 -16.64 -6.77 11.54
CA PHE A 258 -17.89 -7.38 11.96
C PHE A 258 -18.38 -8.48 10.97
N GLY A 259 -17.64 -8.72 9.89
CA GLY A 259 -17.88 -9.73 8.87
C GLY A 259 -18.40 -9.17 7.53
N GLY A 260 -18.38 -10.00 6.48
CA GLY A 260 -18.69 -9.60 5.10
C GLY A 260 -20.15 -9.23 4.80
N ARG A 261 -21.01 -9.08 5.82
CA ARG A 261 -22.44 -8.74 5.67
C ARG A 261 -22.71 -7.23 5.66
N PHE A 262 -21.71 -6.41 5.99
CA PHE A 262 -21.81 -4.97 6.11
C PHE A 262 -21.19 -4.28 4.89
N LEU A 263 -21.93 -3.34 4.30
CA LEU A 263 -21.51 -2.57 3.12
C LEU A 263 -20.76 -1.29 3.49
N GLY A 264 -20.91 -0.82 4.72
CA GLY A 264 -20.31 0.42 5.19
C GLY A 264 -20.97 0.95 6.45
N GLU A 265 -20.65 2.21 6.76
CA GLU A 265 -21.10 2.94 7.95
C GLU A 265 -21.99 4.10 7.52
N SER A 266 -23.08 4.35 8.25
CA SER A 266 -23.90 5.54 8.03
C SER A 266 -23.18 6.78 8.53
N ALA A 267 -23.15 7.84 7.72
CA ALA A 267 -22.58 9.12 8.13
C ALA A 267 -23.34 9.76 9.31
N GLN A 268 -24.60 9.36 9.55
CA GLN A 268 -25.43 9.94 10.60
C GLN A 268 -25.53 9.01 11.82
N ARG A 269 -24.91 9.42 12.92
CA ARG A 269 -24.92 8.70 14.22
C ARG A 269 -26.16 9.00 15.07
N ARG A 270 -26.71 10.21 14.94
CA ARG A 270 -27.95 10.64 15.62
C ARG A 270 -29.16 10.41 14.72
N LEU A 271 -29.73 9.21 14.80
CA LEU A 271 -30.91 8.82 14.04
C LEU A 271 -32.23 9.11 14.78
N VAL A 272 -32.15 9.20 16.11
CA VAL A 272 -33.28 9.49 17.01
C VAL A 272 -32.90 10.68 17.90
N PRO A 273 -33.84 11.58 18.26
CA PRO A 273 -33.53 12.69 19.15
C PRO A 273 -33.02 12.20 20.52
N GLY A 274 -31.87 12.72 20.96
CA GLY A 274 -31.31 12.45 22.28
C GLY A 274 -30.29 11.31 22.33
N ASP A 275 -30.33 10.39 21.35
CA ASP A 275 -29.48 9.20 21.33
C ASP A 275 -28.45 9.26 20.20
N GLU A 276 -27.20 8.95 20.53
CA GLU A 276 -26.09 8.88 19.58
C GLU A 276 -25.57 7.45 19.54
N ILE A 277 -25.66 6.82 18.37
CA ILE A 277 -25.16 5.47 18.15
C ILE A 277 -23.64 5.52 17.98
N ASP A 278 -22.92 4.59 18.62
CA ASP A 278 -21.45 4.53 18.51
C ASP A 278 -21.01 4.26 17.08
N ILE A 279 -21.42 3.12 16.51
CA ILE A 279 -21.13 2.79 15.10
C ILE A 279 -22.41 2.29 14.40
N PRO A 280 -22.98 3.08 13.48
CA PRO A 280 -24.15 2.67 12.69
C PRO A 280 -23.72 1.96 11.40
N LEU A 281 -23.68 0.62 11.40
CA LEU A 281 -23.36 -0.19 10.22
C LEU A 281 -24.58 -0.37 9.31
N ILE A 282 -24.37 -0.46 8.00
CA ILE A 282 -25.40 -0.79 7.00
C ILE A 282 -25.16 -2.18 6.44
N ARG A 283 -26.16 -3.06 6.51
CA ARG A 283 -26.09 -4.41 5.92
C ARG A 283 -26.30 -4.41 4.41
N GLY A 284 -25.94 -5.53 3.77
CA GLY A 284 -26.20 -5.81 2.35
C GLY A 284 -27.64 -5.58 1.88
N ASP A 285 -28.62 -5.72 2.77
CA ASP A 285 -30.05 -5.53 2.48
C ASP A 285 -30.56 -4.12 2.85
N GLY A 286 -29.66 -3.18 3.15
CA GLY A 286 -29.95 -1.80 3.53
C GLY A 286 -30.43 -1.61 4.97
N SER A 287 -30.53 -2.68 5.76
CA SER A 287 -30.95 -2.57 7.16
C SER A 287 -29.82 -2.08 8.08
N LEU A 288 -30.19 -1.25 9.06
CA LEU A 288 -29.24 -0.71 10.04
C LEU A 288 -28.78 -1.79 11.04
N HIS A 289 -27.51 -1.81 11.38
CA HIS A 289 -26.97 -2.58 12.49
C HIS A 289 -26.20 -1.66 13.43
N VAL A 290 -26.58 -1.66 14.71
CA VAL A 290 -26.00 -0.79 15.72
C VAL A 290 -24.86 -1.53 16.41
N VAL A 291 -23.71 -0.89 16.55
CA VAL A 291 -22.67 -1.34 17.49
C VAL A 291 -22.75 -0.43 18.70
N GLU A 292 -22.93 -1.02 19.88
CA GLU A 292 -22.79 -0.36 21.18
C GLU A 292 -21.45 -0.76 21.79
N LEU A 293 -20.61 0.21 22.08
CA LEU A 293 -19.26 -0.01 22.60
C LEU A 293 -19.23 0.14 24.11
N LYS A 294 -18.53 -0.77 24.75
CA LYS A 294 -18.15 -0.68 26.16
C LYS A 294 -16.64 -0.89 26.30
N ARG A 295 -16.08 -0.48 27.42
CA ARG A 295 -14.64 -0.66 27.70
C ARG A 295 -14.19 -2.12 27.53
N ALA A 296 -12.96 -2.30 27.05
CA ALA A 296 -12.34 -3.62 26.88
C ALA A 296 -11.67 -4.12 28.18
N MET A 297 -10.56 -3.49 28.58
CA MET A 297 -9.77 -3.94 29.74
C MET A 297 -10.04 -3.17 31.04
N SER A 298 -10.86 -2.11 30.98
CA SER A 298 -11.13 -1.18 32.09
C SER A 298 -12.58 -1.20 32.59
N LEU A 299 -13.26 -2.35 32.48
CA LEU A 299 -14.61 -2.54 32.99
C LEU A 299 -14.69 -2.35 34.51
N ARG A 300 -15.81 -1.81 34.99
CA ARG A 300 -16.04 -1.59 36.43
C ARG A 300 -16.43 -2.88 37.13
N ASN A 301 -17.23 -3.70 36.48
CA ASN A 301 -17.63 -5.01 36.98
C ASN A 301 -17.02 -6.13 36.12
N PRO A 302 -16.94 -7.36 36.67
CA PRO A 302 -16.53 -8.54 35.90
C PRO A 302 -17.41 -8.76 34.66
N LEU A 303 -16.93 -9.49 33.66
CA LEU A 303 -17.77 -9.89 32.51
C LEU A 303 -18.83 -10.91 32.92
N VAL A 304 -18.45 -11.85 33.78
CA VAL A 304 -19.32 -12.92 34.27
C VAL A 304 -19.18 -13.07 35.78
N LYS A 305 -20.25 -13.56 36.41
CA LYS A 305 -20.28 -13.88 37.84
C LYS A 305 -20.80 -15.29 38.06
N ARG A 306 -20.40 -15.90 39.17
CA ARG A 306 -20.91 -17.22 39.57
C ARG A 306 -22.31 -17.07 40.16
N HIS A 307 -23.27 -17.83 39.64
CA HIS A 307 -24.62 -17.93 40.17
C HIS A 307 -25.08 -19.38 40.22
N ARG A 308 -25.36 -19.90 41.42
CA ARG A 308 -25.87 -21.27 41.64
C ARG A 308 -25.09 -22.37 40.90
N GLY A 309 -23.77 -22.25 40.85
CA GLY A 309 -22.89 -23.23 40.21
C GLY A 309 -22.68 -23.05 38.70
N ALA A 310 -23.22 -22.00 38.09
CA ALA A 310 -22.98 -21.66 36.69
C ALA A 310 -22.35 -20.26 36.55
N TRP A 311 -21.66 -20.01 35.45
CA TRP A 311 -21.26 -18.65 35.06
C TRP A 311 -22.42 -17.97 34.32
N VAL A 312 -22.73 -16.75 34.71
CA VAL A 312 -23.76 -15.93 34.07
C VAL A 312 -23.19 -14.52 33.80
N PRO A 313 -23.66 -13.81 32.77
CA PRO A 313 -23.28 -12.42 32.53
C PRO A 313 -23.46 -11.55 33.79
N ALA A 314 -22.57 -10.59 33.95
CA ALA A 314 -22.63 -9.62 35.04
C ALA A 314 -23.52 -8.41 34.69
N ALA A 315 -23.65 -7.49 35.65
CA ALA A 315 -24.52 -6.31 35.51
C ALA A 315 -24.16 -5.46 34.29
N ASP A 316 -22.88 -5.15 34.07
CA ASP A 316 -22.44 -4.30 32.96
C ASP A 316 -22.85 -4.86 31.59
N VAL A 317 -22.87 -6.19 31.43
CA VAL A 317 -23.33 -6.84 30.20
C VAL A 317 -24.84 -6.65 30.01
N HIS A 318 -25.63 -6.83 31.08
CA HIS A 318 -27.08 -6.61 31.03
C HIS A 318 -27.44 -5.15 30.77
N ASP A 319 -26.73 -4.21 31.40
CA ASP A 319 -26.96 -2.77 31.22
C ASP A 319 -26.64 -2.33 29.79
N ALA A 320 -25.53 -2.82 29.21
CA ALA A 320 -25.16 -2.55 27.82
C ALA A 320 -26.18 -3.13 26.82
N VAL A 321 -26.71 -4.33 27.07
CA VAL A 321 -27.80 -4.89 26.28
C VAL A 321 -29.08 -4.07 26.42
N GLY A 322 -29.42 -3.62 27.62
CA GLY A 322 -30.56 -2.73 27.86
C GLY A 322 -30.44 -1.43 27.06
N GLN A 323 -29.25 -0.83 27.02
CA GLN A 323 -28.98 0.35 26.21
C GLN A 323 -29.17 0.08 24.71
N ALA A 324 -28.62 -1.02 24.18
CA ALA A 324 -28.81 -1.40 22.79
C ALA A 324 -30.29 -1.65 22.43
N ILE A 325 -31.06 -2.27 23.33
CA ILE A 325 -32.50 -2.47 23.15
C ILE A 325 -33.24 -1.13 23.08
N ASN A 326 -32.90 -0.16 23.94
CA ASN A 326 -33.52 1.15 23.93
C ASN A 326 -33.31 1.87 22.59
N TYR A 327 -32.11 1.77 22.01
CA TYR A 327 -31.88 2.29 20.66
C TYR A 327 -32.76 1.60 19.61
N LEU A 328 -32.85 0.27 19.64
CA LEU A 328 -33.70 -0.46 18.71
C LEU A 328 -35.17 -0.04 18.81
N VAL A 329 -35.68 0.19 20.03
CA VAL A 329 -37.02 0.73 20.25
C VAL A 329 -37.17 2.13 19.65
N GLY A 330 -36.24 3.05 19.94
CA GLY A 330 -36.27 4.40 19.38
C GLY A 330 -36.24 4.40 17.85
N LEU A 331 -35.47 3.50 17.24
CA LEU A 331 -35.37 3.30 15.79
C LEU A 331 -36.66 2.74 15.19
N ASP A 332 -37.34 1.83 15.89
CA ASP A 332 -38.63 1.27 15.47
C ASP A 332 -39.73 2.35 15.53
N GLU A 333 -39.77 3.14 16.60
CA GLU A 333 -40.74 4.22 16.80
C GLU A 333 -40.57 5.35 15.78
N ASN A 334 -39.34 5.66 15.36
CA ASN A 334 -39.03 6.73 14.42
C ASN A 334 -38.84 6.25 12.97
N ARG A 335 -39.11 4.97 12.68
CA ARG A 335 -38.83 4.33 11.38
C ARG A 335 -39.30 5.13 10.17
N GLN A 336 -40.55 5.60 10.17
CA GLN A 336 -41.11 6.33 9.02
C GLN A 336 -40.39 7.65 8.75
N LYS A 337 -39.90 8.31 9.80
CA LYS A 337 -39.12 9.54 9.69
C LYS A 337 -37.73 9.22 9.14
N ILE A 338 -37.03 8.26 9.75
CA ILE A 338 -35.69 7.83 9.36
C ILE A 338 -35.66 7.36 7.90
N GLN A 339 -36.62 6.54 7.49
CA GLN A 339 -36.71 6.07 6.10
C GLN A 339 -36.94 7.21 5.10
N ARG A 340 -37.78 8.20 5.44
CA ARG A 340 -38.09 9.34 4.55
C ARG A 340 -36.93 10.32 4.45
N GLU A 341 -36.26 10.60 5.56
CA GLU A 341 -35.20 11.61 5.62
C GLU A 341 -33.84 11.03 5.17
N LEU A 342 -33.55 9.78 5.52
CA LEU A 342 -32.22 9.18 5.38
C LEU A 342 -32.17 7.94 4.48
N GLY A 343 -33.32 7.41 4.06
CA GLY A 343 -33.38 6.20 3.23
C GLY A 343 -32.99 4.90 3.96
N ILE A 344 -32.79 4.94 5.28
CA ILE A 344 -32.31 3.80 6.09
C ILE A 344 -33.49 2.96 6.58
N GLU A 345 -33.44 1.64 6.38
CA GLU A 345 -34.45 0.71 6.89
C GLU A 345 -34.11 0.26 8.31
N THR A 346 -34.97 0.62 9.28
CA THR A 346 -34.78 0.29 10.70
C THR A 346 -35.65 -0.85 11.21
N ARG A 347 -36.66 -1.33 10.46
CA ARG A 347 -37.55 -2.44 10.94
C ARG A 347 -36.80 -3.71 11.31
N ARG A 348 -35.72 -3.99 10.57
CA ARG A 348 -34.85 -5.14 10.80
C ARG A 348 -33.56 -4.74 11.50
N ALA A 349 -33.56 -3.59 12.17
CA ALA A 349 -32.40 -3.17 12.92
C ALA A 349 -32.06 -4.21 13.99
N SER A 350 -30.77 -4.48 14.14
CA SER A 350 -30.25 -5.34 15.20
C SER A 350 -29.00 -4.68 15.75
N ALA A 351 -28.55 -5.11 16.92
CA ALA A 351 -27.38 -4.54 17.56
C ALA A 351 -26.35 -5.61 17.90
N VAL A 352 -25.10 -5.20 17.99
CA VAL A 352 -24.05 -5.91 18.69
C VAL A 352 -23.56 -5.04 19.84
N VAL A 353 -23.40 -5.63 21.00
CA VAL A 353 -22.77 -5.04 22.17
C VAL A 353 -21.36 -5.59 22.22
N LEU A 354 -20.37 -4.72 22.03
CA LEU A 354 -18.97 -5.08 22.13
C LEU A 354 -18.46 -4.67 23.51
N ILE A 355 -18.22 -5.66 24.38
CA ILE A 355 -17.91 -5.42 25.78
C ILE A 355 -16.81 -6.33 26.29
N GLY A 356 -15.82 -5.71 26.91
CA GLY A 356 -14.79 -6.40 27.66
C GLY A 356 -13.83 -7.26 26.82
N HIS A 357 -12.83 -7.75 27.53
CA HIS A 357 -11.86 -8.71 27.02
C HIS A 357 -11.67 -9.80 28.09
N PRO A 358 -11.57 -11.10 27.74
CA PRO A 358 -11.45 -12.19 28.74
C PRO A 358 -10.33 -11.96 29.77
N ALA A 359 -9.22 -11.34 29.36
CA ALA A 359 -8.10 -10.99 30.23
C ALA A 359 -8.43 -9.97 31.35
N VAL A 360 -9.60 -9.35 31.34
CA VAL A 360 -10.09 -8.53 32.47
C VAL A 360 -10.41 -9.37 33.70
N GLN A 361 -10.69 -10.67 33.51
CA GLN A 361 -11.06 -11.63 34.55
C GLN A 361 -10.20 -12.91 34.42
N PRO A 362 -8.87 -12.81 34.65
CA PRO A 362 -7.92 -13.88 34.38
C PRO A 362 -8.09 -15.13 35.25
N ASP A 363 -8.84 -15.00 36.35
CA ASP A 363 -9.21 -16.06 37.28
C ASP A 363 -10.35 -16.96 36.76
N VAL A 364 -11.00 -16.60 35.66
CA VAL A 364 -12.02 -17.41 35.00
C VAL A 364 -11.50 -17.90 33.65
N PRO A 365 -11.57 -19.22 33.34
CA PRO A 365 -11.19 -19.72 32.04
C PRO A 365 -11.94 -19.01 30.91
N GLU A 366 -11.24 -18.62 29.85
CA GLU A 366 -11.84 -17.92 28.71
C GLU A 366 -13.02 -18.70 28.11
N GLN A 367 -12.92 -20.03 28.04
CA GLN A 367 -14.00 -20.90 27.56
C GLN A 367 -15.28 -20.76 28.39
N ASP A 368 -15.17 -20.57 29.70
CA ASP A 368 -16.32 -20.40 30.60
C ASP A 368 -16.99 -19.03 30.40
N ILE A 369 -16.20 -17.98 30.17
CA ILE A 369 -16.71 -16.64 29.82
C ILE A 369 -17.46 -16.72 28.49
N ASN A 370 -16.83 -17.31 27.47
CA ASN A 370 -17.39 -17.46 26.14
C ASN A 370 -18.69 -18.30 26.17
N GLU A 371 -18.74 -19.39 26.94
CA GLU A 371 -19.95 -20.21 27.06
C GLU A 371 -21.10 -19.48 27.76
N ALA A 372 -20.80 -18.68 28.79
CA ALA A 372 -21.80 -17.86 29.47
C ALA A 372 -22.40 -16.81 28.52
N LEU A 373 -21.57 -16.13 27.72
CA LEU A 373 -22.02 -15.16 26.73
C LEU A 373 -22.76 -15.83 25.56
N ARG A 374 -22.30 -17.00 25.09
CA ARG A 374 -22.99 -17.78 24.05
C ARG A 374 -24.37 -18.24 24.51
N THR A 375 -24.48 -18.72 25.74
CA THR A 375 -25.76 -19.07 26.37
C THR A 375 -26.66 -17.84 26.47
N PHE A 376 -26.10 -16.69 26.83
CA PHE A 376 -26.84 -15.43 26.89
C PHE A 376 -27.36 -15.00 25.51
N ASN A 377 -26.53 -15.08 24.47
CA ASN A 377 -26.93 -14.77 23.10
C ASN A 377 -28.01 -15.72 22.55
N SER A 378 -28.05 -16.99 23.00
CA SER A 378 -28.95 -18.01 22.44
C SER A 378 -30.45 -17.70 22.55
N HIS A 379 -30.85 -16.79 23.44
CA HIS A 379 -32.24 -16.37 23.62
C HIS A 379 -32.49 -14.90 23.26
N MET A 380 -31.48 -14.19 22.77
CA MET A 380 -31.62 -12.82 22.28
C MET A 380 -31.97 -12.84 20.78
N SER A 381 -32.98 -12.07 20.38
CA SER A 381 -33.50 -12.10 18.99
C SER A 381 -32.89 -11.04 18.06
N ARG A 382 -32.45 -9.90 18.62
CA ARG A 382 -31.96 -8.75 17.85
C ARG A 382 -30.67 -8.14 18.41
N VAL A 383 -30.17 -8.63 19.54
CA VAL A 383 -28.94 -8.14 20.17
C VAL A 383 -27.99 -9.29 20.35
N GLU A 384 -26.73 -9.09 19.99
CA GLU A 384 -25.64 -10.04 20.19
C GLU A 384 -24.59 -9.41 21.09
N VAL A 385 -24.03 -10.17 22.03
CA VAL A 385 -22.92 -9.72 22.88
C VAL A 385 -21.65 -10.41 22.45
N LEU A 386 -20.60 -9.64 22.16
CA LEU A 386 -19.27 -10.14 21.81
C LEU A 386 -18.21 -9.49 22.69
N THR A 387 -17.12 -10.22 22.95
CA THR A 387 -15.90 -9.61 23.52
C THR A 387 -15.03 -9.03 22.40
N TYR A 388 -14.16 -8.07 22.74
CA TYR A 388 -13.18 -7.55 21.78
C TYR A 388 -12.27 -8.65 21.23
N LYS A 389 -11.87 -9.59 22.08
CA LYS A 389 -11.05 -10.73 21.65
C LYS A 389 -11.76 -11.57 20.59
N GLU A 390 -13.02 -11.93 20.85
CA GLU A 390 -13.81 -12.73 19.90
C GLU A 390 -14.00 -12.02 18.56
N LEU A 391 -14.24 -10.71 18.58
CA LEU A 391 -14.33 -9.91 17.36
C LEU A 391 -13.01 -9.93 16.57
N ILE A 392 -11.88 -9.70 17.24
CA ILE A 392 -10.55 -9.71 16.62
C ILE A 392 -10.22 -11.09 16.06
N ASP A 393 -10.38 -12.16 16.85
CA ASP A 393 -10.09 -13.53 16.42
C ASP A 393 -10.95 -13.93 15.20
N ASN A 394 -12.23 -13.51 15.16
CA ASN A 394 -13.11 -13.71 14.01
C ASN A 394 -12.59 -12.98 12.76
N ALA A 395 -12.14 -11.74 12.92
CA ALA A 395 -11.59 -10.93 11.83
C ALA A 395 -10.26 -11.50 11.31
N GLU A 396 -9.36 -11.97 12.18
CA GLU A 396 -8.09 -12.60 11.80
C GLU A 396 -8.31 -13.86 10.96
N ARG A 397 -9.24 -14.73 11.41
CA ARG A 397 -9.65 -15.90 10.63
C ARG A 397 -10.20 -15.52 9.26
N SER A 398 -10.91 -14.40 9.15
CA SER A 398 -11.43 -13.90 7.86
C SER A 398 -10.34 -13.33 6.95
N LEU A 399 -9.22 -12.83 7.50
CA LEU A 399 -8.08 -12.35 6.71
C LEU A 399 -7.18 -13.49 6.21
N GLY A 400 -7.35 -14.70 6.74
CA GLY A 400 -6.54 -15.87 6.38
C GLY A 400 -5.15 -15.83 7.00
N SER A 401 -4.96 -15.13 8.13
CA SER A 401 -3.72 -15.19 8.89
C SER A 401 -3.42 -16.66 9.24
N PRO A 402 -2.26 -17.20 8.85
CA PRO A 402 -1.85 -18.53 9.30
C PRO A 402 -1.54 -18.43 10.79
N GLU A 403 -2.42 -18.97 11.64
CA GLU A 403 -2.08 -19.19 13.03
C GLU A 403 -0.81 -20.07 13.10
N ALA A 404 0.16 -19.62 13.90
CA ALA A 404 1.25 -20.44 14.36
C ALA A 404 0.68 -21.60 15.19
N GLY A 405 0.52 -22.76 14.55
CA GLY A 405 -0.07 -23.93 15.20
C GLY A 405 -0.22 -25.15 14.28
N SER A 406 0.89 -25.72 13.81
CA SER A 406 0.95 -27.17 13.55
C SER A 406 2.40 -27.68 13.61
N SER A 407 3.03 -27.57 14.78
CA SER A 407 3.92 -28.65 15.19
C SER A 407 3.04 -29.85 15.53
N ASP A 408 3.34 -30.98 14.88
CA ASP A 408 2.75 -32.30 15.04
C ASP A 408 1.36 -32.51 14.42
N ILE A 409 1.36 -32.97 13.16
CA ILE A 409 1.00 -34.35 12.79
C ILE A 409 1.55 -34.60 11.38
N SER A 410 2.77 -35.14 11.29
CA SER A 410 3.17 -35.96 10.15
C SER A 410 4.20 -37.01 10.59
N SER A 411 3.70 -38.18 10.95
CA SER A 411 4.22 -39.41 10.37
C SER A 411 3.23 -40.54 10.69
N HIS A 412 2.64 -41.12 9.65
CA HIS A 412 2.49 -42.58 9.46
C HIS A 412 1.32 -42.88 8.50
N ALA A 413 1.59 -42.78 7.20
CA ALA A 413 1.01 -43.61 6.14
C ALA A 413 1.82 -43.35 4.86
N GLY A 414 2.40 -44.31 4.15
CA GLY A 414 2.47 -45.75 4.34
C GLY A 414 3.57 -46.31 3.42
N GLY A 415 4.15 -47.43 3.82
CA GLY A 415 5.01 -48.25 2.97
C GLY A 415 4.37 -49.62 2.82
N GLY A 416 3.76 -49.85 1.66
CA GLY A 416 3.22 -51.14 1.30
C GLY A 416 4.32 -52.15 0.99
N ASP A 417 3.94 -53.41 1.21
CA ASP A 417 4.43 -54.61 0.55
C ASP A 417 5.69 -55.30 1.11
N ARG A 418 5.44 -56.39 1.85
CA ARG A 418 5.88 -57.76 1.50
C ARG A 418 5.47 -58.74 2.61
N ARG A 419 4.58 -59.68 2.27
CA ARG A 419 4.55 -61.02 2.86
C ARG A 419 5.45 -61.92 1.98
N PRO A 420 6.16 -62.93 2.53
CA PRO A 420 5.47 -64.16 2.91
C PRO A 420 6.07 -64.94 4.10
N SER A 421 5.27 -65.92 4.58
CA SER A 421 5.73 -67.20 5.16
C SER A 421 6.39 -67.10 6.56
N THR A 422 6.15 -67.92 7.58
CA THR A 422 5.60 -69.27 7.72
C THR A 422 5.38 -69.47 9.23
N ASP A 423 4.29 -70.16 9.59
CA ASP A 423 4.31 -71.29 10.53
C ASP A 423 5.12 -71.17 11.85
N ARG A 424 4.42 -71.06 12.99
CA ARG A 424 4.40 -72.13 14.01
C ARG A 424 3.51 -71.81 15.22
N ARG A 425 2.74 -72.84 15.57
CA ARG A 425 2.07 -73.09 16.86
C ARG A 425 2.98 -72.87 18.07
N VAL A 426 2.36 -72.58 19.22
CA VAL A 426 2.39 -73.27 20.54
C VAL A 426 2.02 -72.21 21.60
N LEU A 427 0.80 -72.20 22.15
CA LEU A 427 0.26 -72.97 23.30
C LEU A 427 0.92 -72.67 24.66
N LEU A 428 0.07 -72.66 25.69
CA LEU A 428 0.29 -72.62 27.15
C LEU A 428 0.38 -71.21 27.78
N MET A 429 -0.66 -70.81 28.53
CA MET A 429 -0.81 -71.04 29.99
C MET A 429 0.35 -70.38 30.75
N GLY A 430 0.15 -69.50 31.72
CA GLY A 430 -1.00 -69.14 32.51
C GLY A 430 -0.46 -68.62 33.85
N LEU A 431 -1.33 -67.92 34.60
CA LEU A 431 -1.23 -67.65 36.04
C LEU A 431 -0.05 -66.76 36.47
N ASP A 432 -0.31 -65.53 36.91
CA ASP A 432 -0.83 -65.16 38.24
C ASP A 432 0.31 -64.65 39.14
N ARG A 433 -0.06 -63.65 39.94
CA ARG A 433 0.59 -63.12 41.15
C ARG A 433 1.57 -61.94 41.06
N ARG A 434 0.99 -60.83 41.53
CA ARG A 434 1.36 -60.04 42.72
C ARG A 434 2.62 -59.17 42.69
N GLU A 435 2.33 -57.91 43.01
CA GLU A 435 3.02 -57.06 44.00
C GLU A 435 4.52 -56.85 43.79
N THR A 436 4.88 -55.65 43.33
CA THR A 436 5.29 -54.56 44.23
C THR A 436 5.01 -53.21 43.60
#